data_AF-A0A560LUQ1-F1
#
_entry.id   AF-A0A560LUQ1-F1
#
_cell.length_a   1.000
_cell.length_b   1.000
_cell.length_c   1.000
_cell.angle_alpha   90.00
_cell.angle_beta   90.00
_cell.angle_gamma   90.00
#
_symmetry.space_group_name_H-M   'P 1'
#
loop_
_entity.id
_entity.type
_entity.pdbx_description
1 polymer ?
#
loop_
_entity_poly.entity_id
_entity_poly.type
_entity_poly.pdbx_seq_one_letter_code
_entity_poly.pdbx_strand_id
1 'polypeptide(L)'
;MGGIAYYGSCPSEEFVRYVFADSTIVFFCYGINIASFMNDRQASITAIEGWPEPIQKKLQFEADKGFCDRLRTSAPMTLVMDFSRATRASLLDYEGTLLTVPYELLEAGPDLQREAFSIFKVIPFGSCDFWTLVIEAAQRFCEFLNANLPDTKVILLDMPPTTDYRGTLIDRNTYMTDFCRWQIRYPISRMLIDFCRERIENSRILAPPSGLYSDDTALYGPAPMHYSVEVWKEIAVRFHANGGFDGLPRASDAVSALTNYSGLIDAFTKTALANPNLHRFSLDILLGALPYLFAKISNPAYNHFGDPIDSYDVVAAFRWILGREPESVETFLSHYALPSRRDLRETLLRSLEFQYQVTNYAQR
;
A
#
# COMPACT_ATOMS: atom_id res chain seq x y z
N MET A 1 -4.46 23.56 27.18
CA MET A 1 -3.36 23.63 26.20
C MET A 1 -3.62 22.54 25.18
N GLY A 2 -3.76 22.88 23.89
CA GLY A 2 -4.05 21.89 22.85
C GLY A 2 -2.84 20.97 22.65
N GLY A 3 -3.04 19.65 22.70
CA GLY A 3 -1.97 18.68 22.51
C GLY A 3 -1.71 18.37 21.05
N ILE A 4 -0.93 17.32 20.81
CA ILE A 4 -0.61 16.80 19.48
C ILE A 4 -1.60 15.69 19.12
N ALA A 5 -1.99 15.64 17.86
CA ALA A 5 -2.75 14.56 17.29
C ALA A 5 -2.01 13.95 16.10
N TYR A 6 -2.27 12.68 15.82
CA TYR A 6 -1.86 12.08 14.55
C TYR A 6 -2.91 11.17 13.93
N TYR A 7 -2.88 11.11 12.60
CA TYR A 7 -3.67 10.21 11.79
C TYR A 7 -2.79 9.58 10.70
N GLY A 8 -2.87 8.26 10.53
CA GLY A 8 -2.13 7.59 9.47
C GLY A 8 -1.55 6.26 9.94
N SER A 9 -0.24 6.09 9.81
CA SER A 9 0.46 4.85 10.09
C SER A 9 1.81 5.09 10.78
N CYS A 10 2.78 4.18 10.60
CA CYS A 10 4.09 4.28 11.25
C CYS A 10 4.80 5.63 11.05
N PRO A 11 4.75 6.34 9.89
CA PRO A 11 5.50 7.58 9.75
C PRO A 11 4.97 8.71 10.64
N SER A 12 3.64 8.82 10.80
CA SER A 12 3.04 9.84 11.66
C SER A 12 3.25 9.57 13.15
N GLU A 13 3.17 8.30 13.56
CA GLU A 13 3.48 7.89 14.93
C GLU A 13 4.95 8.16 15.28
N GLU A 14 5.90 7.72 14.43
CA GLU A 14 7.33 7.94 14.67
C GLU A 14 7.68 9.44 14.63
N PHE A 15 7.15 10.19 13.67
CA PHE A 15 7.36 11.64 13.64
C PHE A 15 6.90 12.30 14.95
N VAL A 16 5.69 12.01 15.43
CA VAL A 16 5.21 12.56 16.71
C VAL A 16 6.09 12.15 17.87
N ARG A 17 6.48 10.87 17.93
CA ARG A 17 7.34 10.33 18.99
C ARG A 17 8.68 11.06 19.11
N TYR A 18 9.31 11.40 17.99
CA TYR A 18 10.64 12.03 18.01
C TYR A 18 10.59 13.56 17.99
N VAL A 19 9.67 14.16 17.22
CA VAL A 19 9.58 15.63 17.10
C VAL A 19 8.86 16.25 18.29
N PHE A 20 7.85 15.56 18.82
CA PHE A 20 7.00 16.05 19.90
C PHE A 20 7.10 15.18 21.15
N ALA A 21 8.29 14.67 21.47
CA ALA A 21 8.54 13.71 22.55
C ALA A 21 7.95 14.13 23.92
N ASP A 22 7.98 15.43 24.23
CA ASP A 22 7.48 15.99 25.50
C ASP A 22 6.01 16.44 25.44
N SER A 23 5.35 16.30 24.28
CA SER A 23 3.97 16.74 24.10
C SER A 23 2.96 15.67 24.48
N THR A 24 1.80 16.10 24.99
CA THR A 24 0.67 15.20 25.22
C THR A 24 -0.04 14.85 23.91
N ILE A 25 -0.23 13.56 23.66
CA ILE A 25 -1.07 13.07 22.55
C ILE A 25 -2.54 13.12 22.98
N VAL A 26 -3.33 14.00 22.36
CA VAL A 26 -4.76 14.20 22.70
C VAL A 26 -5.70 13.41 21.79
N PHE A 27 -5.21 12.99 20.62
CA PHE A 27 -5.95 12.15 19.69
C PHE A 27 -4.98 11.34 18.84
N PHE A 28 -5.34 10.10 18.55
CA PHE A 28 -4.65 9.32 17.53
C PHE A 28 -5.62 8.43 16.79
N CYS A 29 -5.34 8.20 15.51
CA CYS A 29 -6.06 7.26 14.67
C CYS A 29 -5.06 6.54 13.75
N TYR A 30 -4.72 5.32 14.12
CA TYR A 30 -3.67 4.52 13.48
C TYR A 30 -4.27 3.43 12.59
N GLY A 31 -3.74 3.27 11.38
CA GLY A 31 -4.05 2.16 10.49
C GLY A 31 -5.47 2.19 9.91
N ILE A 32 -6.10 3.37 9.85
CA ILE A 32 -7.44 3.56 9.28
C ILE A 32 -7.33 4.36 7.98
N ASN A 33 -8.08 3.93 6.96
CA ASN A 33 -8.21 4.63 5.68
C ASN A 33 -9.16 5.83 5.82
N ILE A 34 -8.87 6.92 5.11
CA ILE A 34 -9.64 8.17 5.20
C ILE A 34 -11.12 7.99 4.82
N ALA A 35 -11.40 7.08 3.89
CA ALA A 35 -12.76 6.72 3.51
C ALA A 35 -13.56 6.13 4.67
N SER A 36 -12.92 5.28 5.47
CA SER A 36 -13.53 4.76 6.69
C SER A 36 -13.59 5.83 7.77
N PHE A 37 -12.51 6.60 7.97
CA PHE A 37 -12.46 7.68 8.96
C PHE A 37 -13.64 8.63 8.83
N MET A 38 -13.95 9.06 7.59
CA MET A 38 -15.03 10.02 7.30
C MET A 38 -16.42 9.38 7.16
N ASN A 39 -16.51 8.07 7.26
CA ASN A 39 -17.78 7.35 7.29
C ASN A 39 -18.18 7.11 8.75
N ASP A 40 -18.78 8.11 9.41
CA ASP A 40 -19.20 8.03 10.83
C ASP A 40 -20.39 7.08 11.10
N ARG A 41 -20.77 6.24 10.11
CA ARG A 41 -21.84 5.25 10.31
C ARG A 41 -21.31 4.16 11.24
N GLN A 42 -22.00 3.96 12.36
CA GLN A 42 -21.70 2.88 13.29
C GLN A 42 -22.36 1.58 12.85
N ALA A 43 -21.72 0.46 13.20
CA ALA A 43 -22.27 -0.87 12.98
C ALA A 43 -21.91 -1.83 14.11
N SER A 44 -22.77 -2.84 14.33
CA SER A 44 -22.46 -3.99 15.17
C SER A 44 -22.26 -5.21 14.29
N ILE A 45 -21.07 -5.82 14.37
CA ILE A 45 -20.67 -6.93 13.51
C ILE A 45 -20.60 -8.20 14.36
N THR A 46 -21.75 -8.78 14.70
CA THR A 46 -21.79 -10.00 15.53
C THR A 46 -21.21 -11.22 14.81
N ALA A 47 -21.18 -11.20 13.47
CA ALA A 47 -20.68 -12.31 12.65
C ALA A 47 -19.18 -12.59 12.83
N ILE A 48 -18.40 -11.67 13.42
CA ILE A 48 -16.96 -11.83 13.65
C ILE A 48 -16.61 -12.18 15.11
N GLU A 49 -17.58 -12.54 15.96
CA GLU A 49 -17.36 -12.82 17.39
C GLU A 49 -16.38 -13.98 17.65
N GLY A 50 -16.32 -14.95 16.74
CA GLY A 50 -15.42 -16.12 16.82
C GLY A 50 -14.08 -15.92 16.11
N TRP A 51 -13.81 -14.74 15.56
CA TRP A 51 -12.60 -14.50 14.77
C TRP A 51 -11.36 -14.29 15.66
N PRO A 52 -10.15 -14.43 15.09
CA PRO A 52 -8.92 -14.08 15.80
C PRO A 52 -8.99 -12.66 16.38
N GLU A 53 -8.67 -12.56 17.67
CA GLU A 53 -8.78 -11.34 18.47
C GLU A 53 -8.17 -10.09 17.81
N PRO A 54 -6.99 -10.12 17.16
CA PRO A 54 -6.42 -8.93 16.52
C PRO A 54 -7.29 -8.37 15.38
N ILE A 55 -7.92 -9.26 14.60
CA ILE A 55 -8.80 -8.89 13.49
C ILE A 55 -10.10 -8.34 14.06
N GLN A 56 -10.70 -9.07 15.00
CA GLN A 56 -11.96 -8.71 15.64
C GLN A 56 -11.88 -7.33 16.30
N LYS A 57 -10.89 -7.11 17.18
CA LYS A 57 -10.73 -5.84 17.90
C LYS A 57 -10.59 -4.65 16.97
N LYS A 58 -9.85 -4.82 15.87
CA LYS A 58 -9.63 -3.75 14.90
C LYS A 58 -10.90 -3.39 14.14
N LEU A 59 -11.62 -4.41 13.65
CA LEU A 59 -12.89 -4.20 12.96
C LEU A 59 -13.95 -3.62 13.89
N GLN A 60 -14.02 -4.08 15.14
CA GLN A 60 -14.97 -3.56 16.13
C GLN A 60 -14.66 -2.10 16.49
N PHE A 61 -13.39 -1.77 16.78
CA PHE A 61 -12.97 -0.39 17.05
C PHE A 61 -13.34 0.56 15.91
N GLU A 62 -13.16 0.10 14.67
CA GLU A 62 -13.54 0.87 13.50
C GLU A 62 -15.06 0.86 13.26
N ALA A 63 -15.80 -0.16 13.67
CA ALA A 63 -17.26 -0.17 13.55
C ALA A 63 -17.97 0.71 14.59
N ASP A 64 -17.34 0.91 15.76
CA ASP A 64 -17.86 1.73 16.88
C ASP A 64 -17.78 3.24 16.61
N LYS A 65 -17.00 3.65 15.60
CA LYS A 65 -16.74 5.00 15.07
C LYS A 65 -17.42 6.20 15.72
N GLY A 66 -16.59 7.22 15.97
CA GLY A 66 -16.94 8.58 16.35
C GLY A 66 -15.70 9.45 16.18
N PHE A 67 -14.98 9.24 15.07
CA PHE A 67 -13.61 9.77 14.91
C PHE A 67 -13.62 11.28 14.70
N CYS A 68 -14.52 11.79 13.86
CA CYS A 68 -14.66 13.23 13.62
C CYS A 68 -14.99 13.97 14.93
N ASP A 69 -15.94 13.43 15.71
CA ASP A 69 -16.31 14.01 17.01
C ASP A 69 -15.16 13.98 18.00
N ARG A 70 -14.47 12.85 18.14
CA ARG A 70 -13.29 12.75 19.02
C ARG A 70 -12.19 13.71 18.62
N LEU A 71 -11.88 13.83 17.32
CA LEU A 71 -10.88 14.75 16.80
C LEU A 71 -11.30 16.22 17.09
N ARG A 72 -12.56 16.57 16.79
CA ARG A 72 -13.13 17.89 17.08
C ARG A 72 -13.05 18.24 18.57
N THR A 73 -13.51 17.34 19.44
CA THR A 73 -13.49 17.56 20.90
C THR A 73 -12.08 17.65 21.46
N SER A 74 -11.12 16.91 20.88
CA SER A 74 -9.72 16.98 21.31
C SER A 74 -9.04 18.31 20.97
N ALA A 75 -9.57 19.05 19.97
CA ALA A 75 -9.10 20.35 19.51
C ALA A 75 -7.55 20.47 19.50
N PRO A 76 -6.85 19.61 18.73
CA PRO A 76 -5.40 19.53 18.81
C PRO A 76 -4.77 20.82 18.27
N MET A 77 -3.65 21.22 18.87
CA MET A 77 -2.87 22.35 18.37
C MET A 77 -2.17 21.98 17.05
N THR A 78 -1.76 20.72 16.92
CA THR A 78 -1.11 20.20 15.72
C THR A 78 -1.64 18.82 15.39
N LEU A 79 -1.96 18.60 14.12
CA LEU A 79 -2.35 17.31 13.57
C LEU A 79 -1.30 16.86 12.55
N VAL A 80 -0.62 15.76 12.83
CA VAL A 80 0.35 15.12 11.93
C VAL A 80 -0.34 14.03 11.13
N MET A 81 -0.15 14.01 9.81
CA MET A 81 -0.88 13.10 8.93
C MET A 81 0.00 12.45 7.86
N ASP A 82 -0.27 11.18 7.58
CA ASP A 82 0.23 10.49 6.39
C ASP A 82 -0.88 9.66 5.70
N PHE A 83 -0.70 9.36 4.42
CA PHE A 83 -1.66 8.60 3.61
C PHE A 83 -1.20 7.16 3.30
N SER A 84 -0.17 6.66 3.98
CA SER A 84 0.42 5.34 3.67
C SER A 84 -0.59 4.20 3.84
N ARG A 85 -1.60 4.39 4.70
CA ARG A 85 -2.69 3.41 4.85
C ARG A 85 -3.66 3.44 3.66
N ALA A 86 -4.02 4.62 3.18
CA ALA A 86 -4.91 4.80 2.03
C ALA A 86 -4.32 4.22 0.74
N THR A 87 -2.99 4.17 0.64
CA THR A 87 -2.27 3.63 -0.53
C THR A 87 -1.91 2.16 -0.44
N ARG A 88 -2.35 1.47 0.63
CA ARG A 88 -1.96 0.08 0.89
C ARG A 88 -3.12 -0.87 1.14
N ALA A 89 -4.25 -0.41 1.69
CA ALA A 89 -5.33 -1.29 2.11
C ALA A 89 -6.63 -1.06 1.34
N SER A 90 -7.24 -2.16 0.92
CA SER A 90 -8.63 -2.20 0.42
C SER A 90 -9.62 -1.79 1.52
N LEU A 91 -10.86 -1.53 1.11
CA LEU A 91 -11.96 -1.25 2.01
C LEU A 91 -12.89 -2.46 2.11
N LEU A 92 -13.52 -2.61 3.26
CA LEU A 92 -14.67 -3.49 3.48
C LEU A 92 -15.91 -2.61 3.58
N ASP A 93 -17.03 -3.08 3.08
CA ASP A 93 -18.34 -2.47 3.27
C ASP A 93 -19.25 -3.48 4.00
N TYR A 94 -19.71 -3.07 5.17
CA TYR A 94 -20.70 -3.76 5.98
C TYR A 94 -21.95 -2.90 6.11
N GLU A 95 -22.96 -3.21 5.29
CA GLU A 95 -24.26 -2.52 5.30
C GLU A 95 -24.16 -0.98 5.14
N GLY A 96 -23.17 -0.49 4.38
CA GLY A 96 -22.88 0.93 4.19
C GLY A 96 -21.91 1.54 5.21
N THR A 97 -21.37 0.73 6.10
CA THR A 97 -20.26 1.10 7.00
C THR A 97 -18.95 0.67 6.36
N LEU A 98 -18.14 1.64 5.99
CA LEU A 98 -16.83 1.39 5.36
C LEU A 98 -15.80 1.08 6.42
N LEU A 99 -15.03 0.01 6.30
CA LEU A 99 -13.97 -0.36 7.24
C LEU A 99 -12.66 -0.56 6.46
N THR A 100 -11.54 -0.46 7.14
CA THR A 100 -10.22 -0.67 6.55
C THR A 100 -9.85 -2.13 6.74
N VAL A 101 -9.46 -2.82 5.66
CA VAL A 101 -9.04 -4.24 5.76
C VAL A 101 -7.86 -4.39 6.75
N PRO A 102 -7.99 -5.18 7.84
CA PRO A 102 -6.89 -5.48 8.77
C PRO A 102 -5.75 -6.22 8.07
N TYR A 103 -4.50 -6.01 8.48
CA TYR A 103 -3.37 -6.76 7.90
C TYR A 103 -3.43 -8.22 8.30
N GLU A 104 -3.86 -8.44 9.54
CA GLU A 104 -4.00 -9.73 10.19
C GLU A 104 -5.02 -10.61 9.44
N LEU A 105 -6.02 -10.00 8.78
CA LEU A 105 -6.96 -10.71 7.93
C LEU A 105 -6.34 -11.16 6.60
N LEU A 106 -5.33 -10.43 6.11
CA LEU A 106 -4.60 -10.78 4.88
C LEU A 106 -3.59 -11.89 5.11
N GLU A 107 -3.03 -11.96 6.31
CA GLU A 107 -2.11 -13.03 6.72
C GLU A 107 -2.87 -14.27 7.22
N ALA A 108 -4.19 -14.17 7.38
CA ALA A 108 -5.02 -15.29 7.82
C ALA A 108 -5.12 -16.40 6.76
N GLY A 109 -5.48 -17.60 7.24
CA GLY A 109 -5.75 -18.73 6.37
C GLY A 109 -6.91 -18.48 5.40
N PRO A 110 -6.95 -19.25 4.29
CA PRO A 110 -7.91 -19.01 3.20
C PRO A 110 -9.37 -19.20 3.62
N ASP A 111 -9.65 -19.99 4.66
CA ASP A 111 -11.01 -20.20 5.15
C ASP A 111 -11.57 -18.94 5.84
N LEU A 112 -10.77 -18.28 6.69
CA LEU A 112 -11.18 -17.03 7.34
C LEU A 112 -11.35 -15.89 6.31
N GLN A 113 -10.47 -15.83 5.30
CA GLN A 113 -10.60 -14.87 4.21
C GLN A 113 -11.87 -15.10 3.40
N ARG A 114 -12.23 -16.36 3.12
CA ARG A 114 -13.49 -16.70 2.44
C ARG A 114 -14.71 -16.35 3.28
N GLU A 115 -14.64 -16.61 4.59
CA GLU A 115 -15.68 -16.21 5.53
C GLU A 115 -15.86 -14.68 5.52
N ALA A 116 -14.76 -13.92 5.51
CA ALA A 116 -14.81 -12.47 5.40
C ALA A 116 -15.55 -12.00 4.13
N PHE A 117 -15.34 -12.66 2.99
CA PHE A 117 -16.07 -12.32 1.76
C PHE A 117 -17.56 -12.64 1.81
N SER A 118 -18.00 -13.51 2.72
CA SER A 118 -19.43 -13.78 2.94
C SER A 118 -20.12 -12.75 3.83
N ILE A 119 -19.34 -12.03 4.66
CA ILE A 119 -19.84 -11.02 5.61
C ILE A 119 -19.71 -9.61 5.01
N PHE A 120 -18.58 -9.34 4.36
CA PHE A 120 -18.22 -8.01 3.88
C PHE A 120 -18.21 -7.96 2.36
N LYS A 121 -18.74 -6.86 1.81
CA LYS A 121 -18.44 -6.50 0.43
C LYS A 121 -17.05 -5.89 0.38
N VAL A 122 -16.12 -6.54 -0.33
CA VAL A 122 -14.77 -5.99 -0.50
C VAL A 122 -14.74 -5.00 -1.64
N ILE A 123 -14.17 -3.82 -1.38
CA ILE A 123 -13.92 -2.78 -2.37
C ILE A 123 -12.41 -2.79 -2.67
N PRO A 124 -12.01 -3.32 -3.83
CA PRO A 124 -10.61 -3.49 -4.19
C PRO A 124 -9.80 -2.20 -4.18
N PHE A 125 -8.65 -2.19 -3.50
CA PHE A 125 -7.65 -1.14 -3.69
C PHE A 125 -7.35 -0.95 -5.18
N GLY A 126 -7.28 0.32 -5.60
CA GLY A 126 -6.96 0.68 -6.98
C GLY A 126 -8.16 0.67 -7.94
N SER A 127 -9.33 0.17 -7.53
CA SER A 127 -10.55 0.25 -8.34
C SER A 127 -11.09 1.69 -8.43
N CYS A 128 -11.92 1.96 -9.45
CA CYS A 128 -12.61 3.24 -9.59
C CYS A 128 -13.44 3.55 -8.33
N ASP A 129 -14.25 2.60 -7.86
CA ASP A 129 -15.09 2.74 -6.67
C ASP A 129 -14.27 3.08 -5.42
N PHE A 130 -13.11 2.42 -5.25
CA PHE A 130 -12.19 2.72 -4.15
C PHE A 130 -11.69 4.17 -4.20
N TRP A 131 -11.22 4.62 -5.36
CA TRP A 131 -10.68 5.98 -5.48
C TRP A 131 -11.75 7.06 -5.36
N THR A 132 -12.95 6.81 -5.86
CA THR A 132 -14.10 7.70 -5.64
C THR A 132 -14.35 7.89 -4.15
N LEU A 133 -14.45 6.80 -3.39
CA LEU A 133 -14.67 6.86 -1.93
C LEU A 133 -13.53 7.58 -1.19
N VAL A 134 -12.28 7.30 -1.56
CA VAL A 134 -11.11 7.93 -0.92
C VAL A 134 -11.05 9.43 -1.20
N ILE A 135 -11.29 9.86 -2.44
CA ILE A 135 -11.24 11.28 -2.80
C ILE A 135 -12.42 12.06 -2.22
N GLU A 136 -13.63 11.51 -2.25
CA GLU A 136 -14.79 12.12 -1.60
C GLU A 136 -14.57 12.27 -0.09
N ALA A 137 -14.01 11.25 0.56
CA ALA A 137 -13.67 11.33 1.97
C ALA A 137 -12.55 12.32 2.25
N ALA A 138 -11.50 12.38 1.43
CA ALA A 138 -10.44 13.38 1.56
C ALA A 138 -11.00 14.81 1.45
N GLN A 139 -11.91 15.04 0.50
CA GLN A 139 -12.60 16.32 0.35
C GLN A 139 -13.39 16.67 1.62
N ARG A 140 -14.24 15.76 2.10
CA ARG A 140 -15.03 15.95 3.33
C ARG A 140 -14.13 16.17 4.56
N PHE A 141 -12.99 15.49 4.62
CA PHE A 141 -12.04 15.65 5.71
C PHE A 141 -11.40 17.05 5.70
N CYS A 142 -11.03 17.58 4.53
CA CYS A 142 -10.53 18.94 4.39
C CYS A 142 -11.58 19.98 4.82
N GLU A 143 -12.82 19.81 4.36
CA GLU A 143 -13.95 20.66 4.76
C GLU A 143 -14.20 20.62 6.26
N PHE A 144 -14.16 19.43 6.85
CA PHE A 144 -14.28 19.24 8.29
C PHE A 144 -13.20 20.00 9.05
N LEU A 145 -11.93 19.89 8.65
CA LEU A 145 -10.82 20.57 9.31
C LEU A 145 -10.96 22.09 9.26
N ASN A 146 -11.24 22.65 8.09
CA ASN A 146 -11.39 24.10 7.98
C ASN A 146 -12.60 24.63 8.77
N ALA A 147 -13.70 23.88 8.80
CA ALA A 147 -14.92 24.31 9.48
C ALA A 147 -14.86 24.14 11.01
N ASN A 148 -14.23 23.07 11.49
CA ASN A 148 -14.29 22.68 12.92
C ASN A 148 -12.97 22.88 13.66
N LEU A 149 -11.85 22.95 12.94
CA LEU A 149 -10.49 23.02 13.49
C LEU A 149 -9.61 24.02 12.70
N PRO A 150 -10.07 25.25 12.43
CA PRO A 150 -9.36 26.21 11.55
C PRO A 150 -7.96 26.58 12.09
N ASP A 151 -7.80 26.61 13.42
CA ASP A 151 -6.55 27.00 14.07
C ASP A 151 -5.56 25.83 14.21
N THR A 152 -5.98 24.58 13.96
CA THR A 152 -5.10 23.42 14.05
C THR A 152 -4.05 23.46 12.95
N LYS A 153 -2.77 23.40 13.34
CA LYS A 153 -1.63 23.30 12.42
C LYS A 153 -1.55 21.88 11.84
N VAL A 154 -1.71 21.72 10.54
CA VAL A 154 -1.71 20.40 9.89
C VAL A 154 -0.37 20.12 9.19
N ILE A 155 0.34 19.10 9.63
CA ILE A 155 1.59 18.65 9.01
C ILE A 155 1.31 17.40 8.17
N LEU A 156 1.42 17.53 6.86
CA LEU A 156 1.31 16.43 5.91
C LEU A 156 2.70 15.85 5.67
N LEU A 157 2.88 14.57 6.00
CA LEU A 157 4.16 13.87 5.89
C LEU A 157 4.33 13.28 4.49
N ASP A 158 5.28 13.81 3.72
CA ASP A 158 5.70 13.28 2.42
C ASP A 158 6.91 12.38 2.59
N MET A 159 6.67 11.10 2.89
CA MET A 159 7.71 10.15 3.32
C MET A 159 7.99 9.16 2.19
N PRO A 160 9.09 9.33 1.43
CA PRO A 160 9.43 8.43 0.33
C PRO A 160 10.14 7.16 0.81
N PRO A 161 9.88 5.99 0.21
CA PRO A 161 10.59 4.78 0.59
C PRO A 161 12.09 4.91 0.35
N THR A 162 12.90 4.24 1.17
CA THR A 162 14.37 4.17 0.99
C THR A 162 14.86 2.82 0.50
N THR A 163 15.76 2.83 -0.47
CA THR A 163 16.52 1.66 -0.93
C THR A 163 17.71 1.32 -0.02
N ASP A 164 18.14 2.25 0.83
CA ASP A 164 19.32 2.08 1.67
C ASP A 164 18.98 1.26 2.91
N TYR A 165 19.37 -0.02 2.90
CA TYR A 165 19.26 -0.93 4.03
C TYR A 165 20.63 -1.22 4.64
N ARG A 166 20.77 -0.97 5.94
CA ARG A 166 22.01 -1.13 6.71
C ARG A 166 21.96 -2.18 7.81
N GLY A 167 20.83 -2.89 7.93
CA GLY A 167 20.64 -3.93 8.92
C GLY A 167 21.10 -5.32 8.47
N THR A 168 20.77 -6.30 9.31
CA THR A 168 21.11 -7.73 9.17
C THR A 168 19.93 -8.67 9.36
N LEU A 169 18.79 -8.20 9.88
CA LEU A 169 17.64 -9.05 10.23
C LEU A 169 16.83 -9.56 9.01
N ILE A 170 16.87 -8.86 7.89
CA ILE A 170 16.18 -9.28 6.66
C ILE A 170 17.16 -9.34 5.50
N ASP A 171 16.93 -10.26 4.57
CA ASP A 171 17.78 -10.34 3.39
C ASP A 171 17.51 -9.16 2.43
N ARG A 172 18.55 -8.78 1.68
CA ARG A 172 18.50 -7.64 0.76
C ARG A 172 17.44 -7.81 -0.34
N ASN A 173 17.13 -9.02 -0.77
CA ASN A 173 16.15 -9.24 -1.83
C ASN A 173 14.72 -9.02 -1.30
N THR A 174 14.44 -9.48 -0.09
CA THR A 174 13.16 -9.20 0.61
C THR A 174 12.98 -7.70 0.81
N TYR A 175 14.00 -6.99 1.29
CA TYR A 175 13.96 -5.54 1.45
C TYR A 175 13.69 -4.82 0.11
N MET A 176 14.45 -5.18 -0.93
CA MET A 176 14.29 -4.57 -2.26
C MET A 176 12.92 -4.86 -2.87
N THR A 177 12.37 -6.06 -2.66
CA THR A 177 11.01 -6.38 -3.09
C THR A 177 9.98 -5.48 -2.42
N ASP A 178 10.12 -5.22 -1.13
CA ASP A 178 9.21 -4.31 -0.43
C ASP A 178 9.42 -2.85 -0.87
N PHE A 179 10.66 -2.45 -1.15
CA PHE A 179 10.97 -1.10 -1.65
C PHE A 179 10.21 -0.83 -2.94
N CYS A 180 10.28 -1.78 -3.87
CA CYS A 180 9.60 -1.73 -5.15
C CYS A 180 8.07 -1.57 -5.01
N ARG A 181 7.46 -2.25 -4.03
CA ARG A 181 6.02 -2.09 -3.73
C ARG A 181 5.70 -0.68 -3.27
N TRP A 182 6.50 -0.13 -2.37
CA TRP A 182 6.30 1.22 -1.85
C TRP A 182 6.60 2.30 -2.89
N GLN A 183 7.57 2.08 -3.77
CA GLN A 183 7.91 3.02 -4.84
C GLN A 183 6.73 3.26 -5.79
N ILE A 184 5.88 2.25 -6.01
CA ILE A 184 4.66 2.40 -6.83
C ILE A 184 3.52 3.07 -6.06
N ARG A 185 3.46 2.87 -4.74
CA ARG A 185 2.39 3.42 -3.88
C ARG A 185 2.63 4.88 -3.50
N TYR A 186 3.89 5.26 -3.31
CA TYR A 186 4.30 6.58 -2.85
C TYR A 186 3.73 7.74 -3.69
N PRO A 187 3.72 7.69 -5.04
CA PRO A 187 3.12 8.75 -5.85
C PRO A 187 1.65 9.00 -5.54
N ILE A 188 0.91 7.97 -5.14
CA ILE A 188 -0.49 8.10 -4.76
C ILE A 188 -0.60 8.80 -3.39
N SER A 189 0.30 8.50 -2.46
CA SER A 189 0.36 9.18 -1.16
C SER A 189 0.62 10.67 -1.39
N ARG A 190 1.58 10.99 -2.27
CA ARG A 190 1.91 12.36 -2.65
C ARG A 190 0.72 13.09 -3.30
N MET A 191 -0.01 12.43 -4.19
CA MET A 191 -1.24 12.99 -4.79
C MET A 191 -2.28 13.37 -3.73
N LEU A 192 -2.49 12.53 -2.72
CA LEU A 192 -3.42 12.82 -1.62
C LEU A 192 -2.91 13.97 -0.73
N ILE A 193 -1.60 14.05 -0.49
CA ILE A 193 -0.97 15.19 0.19
C ILE A 193 -1.25 16.47 -0.57
N ASP A 194 -0.97 16.51 -1.87
CA ASP A 194 -1.16 17.70 -2.70
C ASP A 194 -2.63 18.11 -2.75
N PHE A 195 -3.54 17.14 -2.89
CA PHE A 195 -4.98 17.35 -2.86
C PHE A 195 -5.44 18.02 -1.56
N CYS A 196 -5.07 17.47 -0.41
CA CYS A 196 -5.48 17.99 0.89
C CYS A 196 -4.80 19.32 1.21
N ARG A 197 -3.53 19.48 0.85
CA ARG A 197 -2.75 20.69 1.09
C ARG A 197 -3.34 21.93 0.43
N GLU A 198 -3.84 21.78 -0.80
CA GLU A 198 -4.49 22.89 -1.52
C GLU A 198 -5.79 23.34 -0.83
N ARG A 199 -6.41 22.47 -0.03
CA ARG A 199 -7.73 22.68 0.56
C ARG A 199 -7.68 22.99 2.04
N ILE A 200 -6.63 22.60 2.77
CA ILE A 200 -6.47 22.89 4.19
C ILE A 200 -5.59 24.14 4.34
N GLU A 201 -6.16 25.22 4.85
CA GLU A 201 -5.49 26.53 4.89
C GLU A 201 -4.24 26.51 5.77
N ASN A 202 -4.37 25.97 6.98
CA ASN A 202 -3.30 25.88 7.96
C ASN A 202 -2.48 24.57 7.81
N SER A 203 -2.17 24.19 6.57
CA SER A 203 -1.37 23.00 6.27
C SER A 203 0.05 23.31 5.80
N ARG A 204 0.99 22.43 6.13
CA ARG A 204 2.38 22.42 5.67
C ARG A 204 2.81 21.01 5.34
N ILE A 205 3.85 20.90 4.50
CA ILE A 205 4.40 19.62 4.10
C ILE A 205 5.76 19.43 4.76
N LEU A 206 5.97 18.29 5.40
CA LEU A 206 7.30 17.82 5.78
C LEU A 206 7.77 16.80 4.74
N ALA A 207 8.78 17.17 3.98
CA ALA A 207 9.59 16.25 3.20
C ALA A 207 10.93 16.05 3.93
N PRO A 208 11.35 14.82 4.21
CA PRO A 208 12.57 14.58 4.96
C PRO A 208 13.81 14.85 4.08
N PRO A 209 15.00 15.07 4.69
CA PRO A 209 16.22 15.34 3.94
C PRO A 209 16.69 14.14 3.11
N SER A 210 17.64 14.38 2.20
CA SER A 210 18.33 13.29 1.50
C SER A 210 19.13 12.43 2.49
N GLY A 211 19.24 11.11 2.22
CA GLY A 211 19.99 10.17 3.05
C GLY A 211 19.15 9.30 4.00
N LEU A 212 17.87 9.10 3.70
CA LEU A 212 17.02 8.14 4.42
C LEU A 212 17.59 6.74 4.33
N TYR A 213 17.53 5.98 5.43
CA TYR A 213 17.89 4.57 5.45
C TYR A 213 17.07 3.81 6.50
N SER A 214 16.94 2.51 6.30
CA SER A 214 16.36 1.58 7.26
C SER A 214 17.45 0.67 7.82
N ASP A 215 17.31 0.26 9.07
CA ASP A 215 18.17 -0.71 9.73
C ASP A 215 17.40 -1.48 10.80
N ASP A 216 18.09 -2.34 11.54
CA ASP A 216 17.50 -3.20 12.56
C ASP A 216 16.98 -2.42 13.80
N THR A 217 17.19 -1.10 13.86
CA THR A 217 16.67 -0.24 14.95
C THR A 217 15.26 0.29 14.67
N ALA A 218 14.76 0.16 13.43
CA ALA A 218 13.44 0.62 13.05
C ALA A 218 12.33 -0.02 13.92
N LEU A 219 11.39 0.79 14.42
CA LEU A 219 10.42 0.39 15.45
C LEU A 219 9.58 -0.83 15.07
N TYR A 220 9.15 -0.91 13.81
CA TYR A 220 8.31 -1.99 13.28
C TYR A 220 9.12 -3.01 12.47
N GLY A 221 10.42 -3.10 12.75
CA GLY A 221 11.37 -3.90 11.97
C GLY A 221 11.79 -3.20 10.66
N PRO A 222 12.92 -3.63 10.09
CA PRO A 222 13.49 -2.98 8.92
C PRO A 222 12.57 -3.11 7.70
N ALA A 223 12.20 -1.97 7.13
CA ALA A 223 11.42 -1.87 5.90
C ALA A 223 11.66 -0.51 5.21
N PRO A 224 11.41 -0.40 3.90
CA PRO A 224 11.60 0.83 3.14
C PRO A 224 10.88 2.07 3.68
N MET A 225 9.78 1.88 4.41
CA MET A 225 9.01 2.96 5.06
C MET A 225 9.26 3.08 6.56
N HIS A 226 10.06 2.17 7.13
CA HIS A 226 10.41 2.16 8.56
C HIS A 226 11.87 2.59 8.68
N TYR A 227 12.09 3.88 8.88
CA TYR A 227 13.45 4.41 8.94
C TYR A 227 14.13 4.05 10.25
N SER A 228 15.46 4.08 10.22
CA SER A 228 16.28 3.97 11.43
C SER A 228 15.92 5.05 12.44
N VAL A 229 16.11 4.74 13.73
CA VAL A 229 15.93 5.70 14.84
C VAL A 229 16.73 6.98 14.63
N GLU A 230 17.95 6.87 14.09
CA GLU A 230 18.82 8.04 13.86
C GLU A 230 18.28 8.95 12.75
N VAL A 231 17.60 8.40 11.75
CA VAL A 231 16.92 9.20 10.72
C VAL A 231 15.82 10.05 11.36
N TRP A 232 15.03 9.46 12.26
CA TRP A 232 13.96 10.18 12.94
C TRP A 232 14.48 11.26 13.90
N LYS A 233 15.56 10.99 14.63
CA LYS A 233 16.23 12.01 15.46
C LYS A 233 16.74 13.17 14.61
N GLU A 234 17.34 12.88 13.45
CA GLU A 234 17.81 13.91 12.54
C GLU A 234 16.64 14.75 11.99
N ILE A 235 15.54 14.12 11.60
CA ILE A 235 14.32 14.80 11.17
C ILE A 235 13.82 15.74 12.29
N ALA A 236 13.79 15.28 13.54
CA ALA A 236 13.37 16.10 14.68
C ALA A 236 14.27 17.32 14.90
N VAL A 237 15.59 17.12 14.89
CA VAL A 237 16.57 18.22 15.03
C VAL A 237 16.37 19.25 13.93
N ARG A 238 16.24 18.81 12.67
CA ARG A 238 16.06 19.71 11.53
C ARG A 238 14.72 20.43 11.57
N PHE A 239 13.63 19.75 11.94
CA PHE A 239 12.32 20.36 12.09
C PHE A 239 12.37 21.54 13.07
N HIS A 240 12.95 21.34 14.25
CA HIS A 240 13.07 22.39 15.26
C HIS A 240 14.04 23.50 14.84
N ALA A 241 15.19 23.14 14.25
CA ALA A 241 16.18 24.10 13.77
C ALA A 241 15.63 25.03 12.66
N ASN A 242 14.68 24.53 11.86
CA ASN A 242 14.06 25.30 10.79
C ASN A 242 12.88 26.17 11.27
N GLY A 243 12.57 26.21 12.57
CA GLY A 243 11.45 26.99 13.11
C GLY A 243 10.14 26.20 13.25
N GLY A 244 10.22 24.88 13.25
CA GLY A 244 9.06 23.99 13.43
C GLY A 244 8.05 24.12 12.29
N PHE A 245 6.76 24.15 12.63
CA PHE A 245 5.68 24.23 11.65
C PHE A 245 5.81 25.44 10.71
N ASP A 246 6.14 26.61 11.25
CA ASP A 246 6.20 27.85 10.46
C ASP A 246 7.40 27.86 9.49
N GLY A 247 8.40 27.01 9.75
CA GLY A 247 9.54 26.75 8.88
C GLY A 247 9.28 25.76 7.75
N LEU A 248 8.18 25.02 7.81
CA LEU A 248 7.84 24.06 6.76
C LEU A 248 7.28 24.76 5.53
N PRO A 249 7.57 24.25 4.32
CA PRO A 249 7.01 24.81 3.12
C PRO A 249 5.53 24.47 2.98
N ARG A 250 4.79 25.36 2.31
CA ARG A 250 3.44 25.07 1.81
C ARG A 250 3.45 24.45 0.41
N ALA A 251 4.56 24.45 -0.31
CA ALA A 251 4.69 23.74 -1.58
C ALA A 251 5.99 22.95 -1.57
N SER A 252 5.98 21.69 -2.01
CA SER A 252 7.22 21.05 -2.42
C SER A 252 7.59 21.59 -3.80
N ASP A 253 8.87 21.72 -4.09
CA ASP A 253 9.31 21.97 -5.46
C ASP A 253 8.71 20.90 -6.39
N ALA A 254 8.12 21.39 -7.48
CA ALA A 254 7.37 20.58 -8.43
C ALA A 254 8.33 19.69 -9.24
N VAL A 255 8.35 18.39 -8.97
CA VAL A 255 8.95 17.41 -9.88
C VAL A 255 7.84 16.55 -10.47
N SER A 256 7.33 16.98 -11.62
CA SER A 256 7.08 16.15 -12.81
C SER A 256 6.47 14.75 -12.62
N ALA A 257 5.51 14.59 -11.71
CA ALA A 257 5.01 13.27 -11.32
C ALA A 257 3.48 13.11 -11.44
N LEU A 258 2.80 13.85 -12.33
CA LEU A 258 1.35 13.70 -12.52
C LEU A 258 0.96 13.18 -13.91
N THR A 259 1.73 13.48 -14.96
CA THR A 259 1.37 13.11 -16.35
C THR A 259 1.63 11.65 -16.73
N ASN A 260 2.46 10.91 -15.98
CA ASN A 260 2.72 9.49 -16.22
C ASN A 260 1.82 8.52 -15.42
N TYR A 261 1.04 9.01 -14.46
CA TYR A 261 0.36 8.16 -13.47
C TYR A 261 -1.07 7.77 -13.82
N SER A 262 -1.80 8.61 -14.54
CA SER A 262 -3.15 8.26 -15.04
C SER A 262 -3.10 7.02 -15.95
N GLY A 263 -2.11 6.93 -16.83
CA GLY A 263 -1.91 5.76 -17.71
C GLY A 263 -1.54 4.48 -16.94
N LEU A 264 -0.86 4.60 -15.80
CA LEU A 264 -0.46 3.46 -14.95
C LEU A 264 -1.64 2.95 -14.12
N ILE A 265 -2.45 3.86 -13.58
CA ILE A 265 -3.69 3.56 -12.84
C ILE A 265 -4.77 2.99 -13.78
N ASP A 266 -4.92 3.51 -15.00
CA ASP A 266 -5.85 2.97 -15.99
C ASP A 266 -5.49 1.55 -16.45
N ALA A 267 -4.20 1.29 -16.68
CA ALA A 267 -3.72 -0.05 -17.04
C ALA A 267 -3.93 -1.06 -15.90
N PHE A 268 -3.72 -0.64 -14.66
CA PHE A 268 -3.95 -1.44 -13.46
C PHE A 268 -5.43 -1.78 -13.29
N THR A 269 -6.30 -0.78 -13.42
CA THR A 269 -7.76 -0.92 -13.29
C THR A 269 -8.30 -1.89 -14.36
N LYS A 270 -7.87 -1.74 -15.62
CA LYS A 270 -8.26 -2.64 -16.71
C LYS A 270 -7.81 -4.09 -16.50
N THR A 271 -6.61 -4.28 -15.95
CA THR A 271 -6.05 -5.62 -15.70
C THR A 271 -6.72 -6.32 -14.51
N ALA A 272 -7.00 -5.58 -13.44
CA ALA A 272 -7.72 -6.08 -12.28
C ALA A 272 -9.16 -6.52 -12.63
N LEU A 273 -9.84 -5.74 -13.47
CA LEU A 273 -11.22 -6.01 -13.91
C LEU A 273 -11.32 -7.18 -14.92
N ALA A 274 -10.23 -7.53 -15.60
CA ALA A 274 -10.23 -8.58 -16.62
C ALA A 274 -9.87 -9.98 -16.08
N ASN A 275 -9.47 -10.11 -14.81
CA ASN A 275 -9.02 -11.38 -14.22
C ASN A 275 -9.80 -11.72 -12.92
N PRO A 276 -10.66 -12.75 -12.93
CA PRO A 276 -11.49 -13.14 -11.77
C PRO A 276 -10.72 -13.51 -10.50
N ASN A 277 -9.44 -13.92 -10.63
CA ASN A 277 -8.59 -14.25 -9.48
C ASN A 277 -7.96 -13.00 -8.84
N LEU A 278 -7.72 -11.94 -9.63
CA LEU A 278 -7.24 -10.63 -9.13
C LEU A 278 -8.36 -9.83 -8.44
N HIS A 279 -9.62 -10.12 -8.78
CA HIS A 279 -10.78 -9.62 -8.04
C HIS A 279 -10.82 -10.11 -6.57
N ARG A 280 -10.18 -11.25 -6.27
CA ARG A 280 -10.22 -11.88 -4.93
C ARG A 280 -9.16 -11.36 -3.96
N PHE A 281 -8.06 -10.77 -4.44
CA PHE A 281 -7.01 -10.22 -3.58
C PHE A 281 -6.45 -8.92 -4.14
N SER A 282 -6.97 -7.82 -3.62
CA SER A 282 -6.64 -6.47 -4.10
C SER A 282 -5.42 -5.82 -3.44
N LEU A 283 -4.73 -6.54 -2.56
CA LEU A 283 -3.39 -6.16 -2.09
C LEU A 283 -2.26 -6.76 -2.94
N ASP A 284 -2.52 -7.86 -3.64
CA ASP A 284 -1.54 -8.55 -4.48
C ASP A 284 -1.51 -8.08 -5.94
N ILE A 285 -2.42 -7.20 -6.35
CA ILE A 285 -2.44 -6.71 -7.73
C ILE A 285 -1.14 -5.93 -8.04
N LEU A 286 -0.53 -5.25 -7.05
CA LEU A 286 0.81 -4.67 -7.21
C LEU A 286 1.91 -5.74 -7.23
N LEU A 287 1.80 -6.80 -6.42
CA LEU A 287 2.73 -7.93 -6.40
C LEU A 287 2.75 -8.70 -7.74
N GLY A 288 1.59 -8.92 -8.34
CA GLY A 288 1.44 -9.54 -9.64
C GLY A 288 1.72 -8.61 -10.83
N ALA A 289 1.56 -7.29 -10.67
CA ALA A 289 1.85 -6.31 -11.72
C ALA A 289 3.29 -5.80 -11.72
N LEU A 290 4.05 -6.00 -10.64
CA LEU A 290 5.46 -5.59 -10.51
C LEU A 290 6.36 -6.16 -11.61
N PRO A 291 6.31 -7.47 -11.95
CA PRO A 291 7.05 -8.01 -13.10
C PRO A 291 6.70 -7.30 -14.42
N TYR A 292 5.44 -6.92 -14.61
CA TYR A 292 4.94 -6.23 -15.81
C TYR A 292 5.35 -4.74 -15.86
N LEU A 293 5.47 -4.10 -14.69
CA LEU A 293 5.96 -2.73 -14.54
C LEU A 293 7.48 -2.65 -14.70
N PHE A 294 8.24 -3.62 -14.18
CA PHE A 294 9.69 -3.69 -14.40
C PHE A 294 10.08 -4.01 -15.84
N ALA A 295 9.26 -4.77 -16.57
CA ALA A 295 9.43 -4.94 -18.01
C ALA A 295 9.25 -3.60 -18.78
N LYS A 296 8.59 -2.60 -18.20
CA LYS A 296 8.32 -1.29 -18.83
C LYS A 296 9.20 -0.14 -18.35
N ILE A 297 9.69 -0.17 -17.11
CA ILE A 297 10.53 0.89 -16.53
C ILE A 297 12.01 0.54 -16.77
N SER A 298 12.44 0.75 -18.02
CA SER A 298 13.82 0.93 -18.47
C SER A 298 14.87 -0.15 -18.16
N ASN A 299 15.15 -0.96 -19.18
CA ASN A 299 16.40 -1.68 -19.44
C ASN A 299 17.68 -1.09 -18.79
N PRO A 300 18.29 -1.73 -17.77
CA PRO A 300 19.73 -1.67 -17.58
C PRO A 300 20.37 -2.87 -18.28
N ALA A 301 21.08 -2.60 -19.38
CA ALA A 301 21.82 -3.50 -20.26
C ALA A 301 21.03 -4.16 -21.41
N TYR A 302 20.99 -3.46 -22.54
CA TYR A 302 21.16 -4.09 -23.85
C TYR A 302 22.33 -5.09 -23.75
N ASN A 303 22.02 -6.39 -23.69
CA ASN A 303 22.86 -7.56 -24.06
C ASN A 303 22.67 -8.84 -23.21
N HIS A 304 21.67 -8.94 -22.31
CA HIS A 304 21.59 -10.14 -21.44
C HIS A 304 20.35 -11.05 -21.53
N PHE A 305 19.33 -10.76 -22.35
CA PHE A 305 18.20 -11.67 -22.50
C PHE A 305 17.81 -11.82 -23.97
N GLY A 306 18.04 -13.00 -24.55
CA GLY A 306 17.48 -13.38 -25.84
C GLY A 306 15.98 -13.65 -25.69
N ASP A 307 15.18 -13.19 -26.66
CA ASP A 307 13.71 -13.32 -26.77
C ASP A 307 12.99 -13.65 -25.45
N PRO A 308 12.68 -12.62 -24.62
CA PRO A 308 12.04 -12.81 -23.33
C PRO A 308 10.68 -13.50 -23.48
N ILE A 309 10.36 -14.35 -22.50
CA ILE A 309 9.09 -15.06 -22.42
C ILE A 309 8.00 -14.06 -22.03
N ASP A 310 6.97 -13.91 -22.86
CA ASP A 310 5.73 -13.26 -22.46
C ASP A 310 4.72 -14.27 -21.88
N SER A 311 3.66 -13.77 -21.24
CA SER A 311 2.66 -14.63 -20.61
C SER A 311 1.88 -15.47 -21.62
N TYR A 312 1.76 -15.01 -22.86
CA TYR A 312 1.12 -15.76 -23.94
C TYR A 312 2.01 -16.90 -24.43
N ASP A 313 3.33 -16.73 -24.41
CA ASP A 313 4.30 -17.76 -24.80
C ASP A 313 4.20 -18.99 -23.91
N VAL A 314 4.01 -18.83 -22.59
CA VAL A 314 3.86 -19.96 -21.65
C VAL A 314 2.58 -20.74 -21.95
N VAL A 315 1.45 -20.05 -22.07
CA VAL A 315 0.15 -20.70 -22.34
C VAL A 315 0.15 -21.34 -23.72
N ALA A 316 0.71 -20.67 -24.73
CA ALA A 316 0.83 -21.20 -26.08
C ALA A 316 1.75 -22.42 -26.13
N ALA A 317 2.89 -22.39 -25.43
CA ALA A 317 3.83 -23.51 -25.39
C ALA A 317 3.23 -24.74 -24.69
N PHE A 318 2.51 -24.57 -23.58
CA PHE A 318 1.81 -25.66 -22.91
C PHE A 318 0.73 -26.28 -23.81
N ARG A 319 -0.09 -25.46 -24.47
CA ARG A 319 -1.15 -25.95 -25.38
C ARG A 319 -0.56 -26.69 -26.58
N TRP A 320 0.52 -26.16 -27.18
CA TRP A 320 1.13 -26.77 -28.36
C TRP A 320 1.94 -28.03 -28.05
N ILE A 321 2.68 -28.05 -26.95
CA ILE A 321 3.63 -29.13 -26.64
C ILE A 321 2.97 -30.22 -25.80
N LEU A 322 2.14 -29.85 -24.83
CA LEU A 322 1.52 -30.78 -23.87
C LEU A 322 0.01 -30.97 -24.10
N GLY A 323 -0.60 -30.21 -25.02
CA GLY A 323 -2.02 -30.34 -25.37
C GLY A 323 -2.99 -29.76 -24.35
N ARG A 324 -2.51 -29.00 -23.37
CA ARG A 324 -3.31 -28.44 -22.27
C ARG A 324 -2.74 -27.11 -21.77
N GLU A 325 -3.42 -26.44 -20.86
CA GLU A 325 -2.89 -25.27 -20.14
C GLU A 325 -2.14 -25.68 -18.86
N PRO A 326 -1.32 -24.79 -18.26
CA PRO A 326 -0.71 -25.02 -16.95
C PRO A 326 -1.76 -25.34 -15.89
N GLU A 327 -1.52 -26.37 -15.09
CA GLU A 327 -2.48 -26.90 -14.12
C GLU A 327 -2.61 -26.05 -12.85
N SER A 328 -1.64 -25.16 -12.62
CA SER A 328 -1.62 -24.28 -11.47
C SER A 328 -0.87 -22.97 -11.78
N VAL A 329 -1.10 -21.97 -10.94
CA VAL A 329 -0.38 -20.69 -10.99
C VAL A 329 1.12 -20.89 -10.70
N GLU A 330 1.46 -21.82 -9.81
CA GLU A 330 2.83 -22.15 -9.47
C GLU A 330 3.58 -22.77 -10.67
N THR A 331 2.90 -23.67 -11.40
CA THR A 331 3.41 -24.23 -12.65
C THR A 331 3.59 -23.12 -13.70
N PHE A 332 2.62 -22.22 -13.86
CA PHE A 332 2.73 -21.11 -14.79
C PHE A 332 3.92 -20.20 -14.46
N LEU A 333 4.06 -19.79 -13.19
CA LEU A 333 5.13 -18.88 -12.75
C LEU A 333 6.51 -19.51 -12.85
N SER A 334 6.64 -20.80 -12.54
CA SER A 334 7.91 -21.53 -12.67
C SER A 334 8.42 -21.58 -14.12
N HIS A 335 7.51 -21.66 -15.09
CA HIS A 335 7.85 -21.70 -16.51
C HIS A 335 7.95 -20.29 -17.12
N TYR A 336 7.20 -19.32 -16.60
CA TYR A 336 7.31 -17.91 -16.95
C TYR A 336 8.63 -17.28 -16.49
N ALA A 337 9.19 -17.79 -15.39
CA ALA A 337 10.48 -17.36 -14.85
C ALA A 337 11.71 -17.88 -15.64
N LEU A 338 11.50 -18.67 -16.71
CA LEU A 338 12.60 -19.19 -17.51
C LEU A 338 13.27 -18.07 -18.34
N PRO A 339 14.58 -18.16 -18.63
CA PRO A 339 15.31 -17.02 -19.20
C PRO A 339 14.97 -16.68 -20.64
N SER A 340 14.42 -17.63 -21.41
CA SER A 340 14.10 -17.44 -22.83
C SER A 340 13.02 -18.40 -23.33
N ARG A 341 12.35 -18.06 -24.44
CA ARG A 341 11.41 -18.97 -25.12
C ARG A 341 12.02 -20.32 -25.49
N ARG A 342 13.33 -20.34 -25.77
CA ARG A 342 14.09 -21.56 -26.03
C ARG A 342 14.14 -22.44 -24.77
N ASP A 343 14.46 -21.87 -23.61
CA ASP A 343 14.54 -22.61 -22.35
C ASP A 343 13.17 -23.14 -21.92
N LEU A 344 12.10 -22.36 -22.14
CA LEU A 344 10.71 -22.80 -21.97
C LEU A 344 10.38 -24.02 -22.82
N ARG A 345 10.70 -23.95 -24.11
CA ARG A 345 10.47 -25.06 -25.04
C ARG A 345 11.30 -26.30 -24.66
N GLU A 346 12.58 -26.14 -24.35
CA GLU A 346 13.47 -27.25 -23.97
C GLU A 346 13.02 -27.89 -22.66
N THR A 347 12.58 -27.10 -21.68
CA THR A 347 12.06 -27.59 -20.39
C THR A 347 10.80 -28.43 -20.60
N LEU A 348 9.84 -27.95 -21.40
CA LEU A 348 8.59 -28.67 -21.67
C LEU A 348 8.82 -29.97 -22.47
N LEU A 349 9.69 -29.95 -23.48
CA LEU A 349 10.05 -31.14 -24.27
C LEU A 349 10.81 -32.19 -23.46
N ARG A 350 11.49 -31.80 -22.38
CA ARG A 350 12.20 -32.71 -21.47
C ARG A 350 11.36 -33.14 -20.26
N SER A 351 10.16 -32.61 -20.10
CA SER A 351 9.26 -32.99 -19.02
C SER A 351 8.87 -34.47 -19.10
N LEU A 352 8.73 -35.11 -17.93
CA LEU A 352 8.27 -36.51 -17.85
C LEU A 352 6.90 -36.70 -18.52
N GLU A 353 6.05 -35.69 -18.44
CA GLU A 353 4.75 -35.66 -19.08
C GLU A 353 4.86 -35.75 -20.61
N PHE A 354 5.68 -34.90 -21.24
CA PHE A 354 5.88 -34.96 -22.68
C PHE A 354 6.49 -36.30 -23.12
N GLN A 355 7.49 -36.80 -22.40
CA GLN A 355 8.14 -38.09 -22.70
C GLN A 355 7.16 -39.26 -22.60
N TYR A 356 6.23 -39.23 -21.63
CA TYR A 356 5.17 -40.22 -21.50
C TYR A 356 4.14 -40.11 -22.64
N GLN A 357 3.72 -38.90 -23.01
CA GLN A 357 2.79 -38.68 -24.13
C GLN A 357 3.38 -39.15 -25.47
N VAL A 358 4.63 -38.82 -25.77
CA VAL A 358 5.31 -39.23 -27.02
C VAL A 358 5.40 -40.76 -27.15
N THR A 359 5.66 -41.47 -26.06
CA THR A 359 5.71 -42.95 -26.07
C THR A 359 4.36 -43.57 -26.46
N ASN A 360 3.25 -42.95 -26.03
CA ASN A 360 1.89 -43.37 -26.40
C ASN A 360 1.53 -43.02 -27.85
N TYR A 361 2.12 -41.96 -28.42
CA TYR A 361 1.94 -41.59 -29.83
C TYR A 361 2.80 -42.44 -30.79
N ALA A 362 3.96 -42.94 -30.36
CA ALA A 362 4.85 -43.77 -31.17
C ALA A 362 4.42 -45.24 -31.28
N GLN A 363 3.43 -45.69 -30.48
CA GLN A 363 2.86 -47.03 -30.51
C GLN A 363 1.59 -47.16 -31.39
N ARG A 364 1.16 -46.06 -32.01
CA ARG A 364 0.13 -46.03 -33.05
C ARG A 364 0.78 -45.75 -34.39
#